data_AF-A0A822CTS1-F1
#
_entry.id   AF-A0A822CTS1-F1
#
_cell.length_a   1.000
_cell.length_b   1.000
_cell.length_c   1.000
_cell.angle_alpha   90.00
_cell.angle_beta   90.00
_cell.angle_gamma   90.00
#
_symmetry.space_group_name_H-M   'P 1'
#
loop_
_entity.id
_entity.type
_entity.pdbx_description
1 polymer ?
#
loop_
_entity_poly.entity_id
_entity_poly.type
_entity_poly.pdbx_seq_one_letter_code
_entity_poly.pdbx_strand_id
1 'polypeptide(L)'
;MWAPLLEKAYAKLHGSYQTLDGGDINEALINMTGGLDETFNLSKLDAKKDKQPNYKETIKRIMYQAFAKNSMLGCSIDPSPSKSKEDSSEPEEELPSGLFAGHAYIVIDTQDITTNDDKKVSLVKIRNPWGSGTEWNGDWSDKSPVWDDVSKEVKKKLTYEEVQDGEFWMSWDDFFSNFHELEICHCGPSSFEAIARQLDSSKPVDQSEENWCQ
;
A
#
# COMPACT_ATOMS: atom_id res chain seq x y z
N MET A 1 16.88 10.78 -9.90
CA MET A 1 16.88 12.22 -9.54
C MET A 1 15.50 12.89 -9.64
N TRP A 2 14.40 12.18 -9.88
CA TRP A 2 13.07 12.81 -10.03
C TRP A 2 12.39 13.10 -8.67
N ALA A 3 12.51 12.19 -7.70
CA ALA A 3 11.80 12.30 -6.42
C ALA A 3 12.18 13.56 -5.59
N PRO A 4 13.47 13.93 -5.40
CA PRO A 4 13.81 15.14 -4.66
C PRO A 4 13.35 16.44 -5.34
N LEU A 5 13.23 16.44 -6.67
CA LEU A 5 12.73 17.59 -7.42
C LEU A 5 11.21 17.73 -7.29
N LEU A 6 10.49 16.60 -7.30
CA LEU A 6 9.05 16.57 -7.07
C LEU A 6 8.72 17.06 -5.66
N GLU A 7 9.43 16.54 -4.66
CA GLU A 7 9.28 16.98 -3.26
C GLU A 7 9.54 18.49 -3.13
N LYS A 8 10.60 19.02 -3.77
CA LYS A 8 10.87 20.46 -3.79
C LYS A 8 9.73 21.28 -4.40
N ALA A 9 9.15 20.81 -5.49
CA ALA A 9 8.03 21.49 -6.14
C ALA A 9 6.79 21.46 -5.24
N TYR A 10 6.54 20.34 -4.56
CA TYR A 10 5.44 20.18 -3.62
C TYR A 10 5.63 21.05 -2.37
N ALA A 11 6.83 21.07 -1.77
CA ALA A 11 7.19 21.95 -0.67
C ALA A 11 7.00 23.43 -1.04
N LYS A 12 7.33 23.81 -2.29
CA LYS A 12 7.10 25.17 -2.79
C LYS A 12 5.61 25.50 -2.91
N LEU A 13 4.77 24.55 -3.30
CA LEU A 13 3.31 24.72 -3.37
C LEU A 13 2.73 24.94 -1.97
N HIS A 14 3.20 24.20 -0.97
CA HIS A 14 2.77 24.30 0.42
C HIS A 14 3.55 25.34 1.26
N GLY A 15 4.47 26.08 0.63
CA GLY A 15 5.21 27.20 1.22
C GLY A 15 6.57 26.85 1.84
N SER A 16 6.74 25.67 2.43
CA SER A 16 8.03 25.21 2.96
C SER A 16 8.11 23.69 3.07
N TYR A 17 9.34 23.16 3.23
CA TYR A 17 9.55 21.73 3.52
C TYR A 17 9.02 21.33 4.90
N GLN A 18 9.08 22.23 5.87
CA GLN A 18 8.61 21.97 7.23
C GLN A 18 7.09 21.77 7.28
N THR A 19 6.36 22.34 6.33
CA THR A 19 4.91 22.17 6.21
C THR A 19 4.51 20.78 5.68
N LEU A 20 5.45 20.03 5.11
CA LEU A 20 5.22 18.65 4.65
C LEU A 20 5.37 17.62 5.75
N ASP A 21 5.95 18.01 6.89
CA ASP A 21 6.15 17.13 8.02
C ASP A 21 4.80 16.76 8.67
N GLY A 22 4.55 15.46 8.82
CA GLY A 22 3.28 14.93 9.34
C GLY A 22 2.08 15.01 8.39
N GLY A 23 2.29 15.16 7.08
CA GLY A 23 1.20 15.14 6.11
C GLY A 23 0.55 13.76 5.93
N ASP A 24 -0.77 13.73 5.71
CA ASP A 24 -1.51 12.49 5.44
C ASP A 24 -1.26 11.99 4.00
N ILE A 25 -1.14 10.67 3.81
CA ILE A 25 -0.88 10.06 2.49
C ILE A 25 -2.04 10.42 1.54
N ASN A 26 -3.28 10.41 2.04
CA ASN A 26 -4.46 10.79 1.28
C ASN A 26 -4.36 12.16 0.60
N GLU A 27 -3.95 13.20 1.32
CA GLU A 27 -3.85 14.55 0.76
C GLU A 27 -2.82 14.57 -0.38
N ALA A 28 -1.68 13.90 -0.17
CA ALA A 28 -0.65 13.77 -1.20
C ALA A 28 -1.18 13.02 -2.43
N LEU A 29 -1.88 11.89 -2.25
CA LEU A 29 -2.42 11.11 -3.36
C LEU A 29 -3.48 11.88 -4.16
N ILE A 30 -4.38 12.60 -3.50
CA ILE A 30 -5.37 13.46 -4.17
C ILE A 30 -4.66 14.56 -4.95
N ASN A 31 -3.70 15.27 -4.34
CA ASN A 31 -2.99 16.37 -5.00
C ASN A 31 -2.17 15.89 -6.21
N MET A 32 -1.61 14.68 -6.16
CA MET A 32 -0.82 14.12 -7.24
C MET A 32 -1.68 13.51 -8.36
N THR A 33 -2.87 13.00 -8.06
CA THR A 33 -3.68 12.23 -9.03
C THR A 33 -4.99 12.87 -9.43
N GLY A 34 -5.47 13.85 -8.67
CA GLY A 34 -6.83 14.39 -8.78
C GLY A 34 -7.92 13.35 -8.46
N GLY A 35 -7.56 12.26 -7.79
CA GLY A 35 -8.47 11.18 -7.40
C GLY A 35 -9.40 11.55 -6.25
N LEU A 36 -10.26 10.60 -5.89
CA LEU A 36 -11.12 10.69 -4.70
C LEU A 36 -10.56 9.79 -3.60
N ASP A 37 -10.55 10.27 -2.37
CA ASP A 37 -10.14 9.49 -1.20
C ASP A 37 -11.32 8.81 -0.51
N GLU A 38 -11.05 7.62 0.02
CA GLU A 38 -11.88 6.92 0.98
C GLU A 38 -11.01 6.40 2.13
N THR A 39 -11.34 6.77 3.36
CA THR A 39 -10.58 6.39 4.56
C THR A 39 -11.39 5.50 5.49
N PHE A 40 -10.76 4.41 5.94
CA PHE A 40 -11.35 3.41 6.80
C PHE A 40 -10.53 3.27 8.08
N ASN A 41 -11.15 3.62 9.21
CA ASN A 41 -10.58 3.37 10.52
C ASN A 41 -10.77 1.90 10.92
N LEU A 42 -9.65 1.18 11.00
CA LEU A 42 -9.55 -0.23 11.37
C LEU A 42 -9.51 -0.42 12.90
N SER A 43 -8.97 0.54 13.67
CA SER A 43 -8.90 0.42 15.15
C SER A 43 -10.27 0.29 15.83
N LYS A 44 -11.33 0.81 15.19
CA LYS A 44 -12.72 0.71 15.67
C LYS A 44 -13.45 -0.56 15.21
N LEU A 45 -12.75 -1.58 14.71
CA LEU A 45 -13.34 -2.84 14.27
C LEU A 45 -14.15 -3.52 15.39
N ASP A 46 -13.61 -3.60 16.61
CA ASP A 46 -14.28 -4.25 17.74
C ASP A 46 -15.50 -3.47 18.24
N ALA A 47 -15.40 -2.14 18.28
CA ALA A 47 -16.54 -1.27 18.64
C ALA A 47 -17.67 -1.29 17.60
N LYS A 48 -17.37 -1.68 16.35
CA LYS A 48 -18.33 -1.82 15.26
C LYS A 48 -18.90 -3.23 15.13
N LYS A 49 -18.39 -4.25 15.83
CA LYS A 49 -18.91 -5.63 15.76
C LYS A 49 -20.41 -5.72 16.03
N ASP A 50 -20.92 -4.93 16.97
CA ASP A 50 -22.36 -4.89 17.31
C ASP A 50 -23.23 -4.23 16.23
N LYS A 51 -22.67 -3.30 15.44
CA LYS A 51 -23.41 -2.54 14.41
C LYS A 51 -23.24 -3.11 13.00
N GLN A 52 -22.09 -3.72 12.71
CA GLN A 52 -21.71 -4.25 11.41
C GLN A 52 -20.92 -5.56 11.60
N PRO A 53 -21.61 -6.70 11.77
CA PRO A 53 -20.95 -7.99 12.00
C PRO A 53 -20.01 -8.40 10.86
N ASN A 54 -20.21 -7.85 9.66
CA ASN A 54 -19.44 -8.16 8.44
C ASN A 54 -18.50 -7.02 8.01
N TYR A 55 -18.08 -6.14 8.93
CA TYR A 55 -17.25 -4.99 8.56
C TYR A 55 -15.89 -5.41 7.95
N LYS A 56 -15.20 -6.40 8.54
CA LYS A 56 -13.95 -6.97 7.97
C LYS A 56 -14.15 -7.45 6.53
N GLU A 57 -15.21 -8.21 6.27
CA GLU A 57 -15.51 -8.74 4.94
C GLU A 57 -15.85 -7.64 3.94
N THR A 58 -16.52 -6.58 4.41
CA THR A 58 -16.80 -5.41 3.58
C THR A 58 -15.52 -4.71 3.15
N ILE A 59 -14.57 -4.52 4.07
CA ILE A 59 -13.26 -3.94 3.76
C ILE A 59 -12.49 -4.80 2.76
N LYS A 60 -12.44 -6.14 2.96
CA LYS A 60 -11.84 -7.07 2.00
C LYS A 60 -12.41 -6.89 0.60
N ARG A 61 -13.75 -6.88 0.49
CA ARG A 61 -14.43 -6.69 -0.81
C ARG A 61 -14.12 -5.34 -1.44
N ILE A 62 -14.07 -4.27 -0.65
CA ILE A 62 -13.72 -2.93 -1.14
C ILE A 62 -12.29 -2.93 -1.67
N MET A 63 -11.33 -3.51 -0.94
CA MET A 63 -9.94 -3.60 -1.39
C MET A 63 -9.80 -4.42 -2.67
N TYR A 64 -10.47 -5.56 -2.79
CA TYR A 64 -10.49 -6.32 -4.05
C TYR A 64 -11.03 -5.50 -5.23
N GLN A 65 -12.08 -4.71 -5.01
CA GLN A 65 -12.62 -3.81 -6.03
C GLN A 65 -11.69 -2.64 -6.34
N ALA A 66 -10.98 -2.13 -5.34
CA ALA A 66 -10.02 -1.05 -5.48
C ALA A 66 -8.83 -1.49 -6.35
N PHE A 67 -8.26 -2.68 -6.10
CA PHE A 67 -7.23 -3.27 -6.95
C PHE A 67 -7.72 -3.52 -8.39
N ALA A 68 -8.94 -4.03 -8.56
CA ALA A 68 -9.52 -4.24 -9.89
C ALA A 68 -9.72 -2.94 -10.69
N LYS A 69 -9.79 -1.79 -10.00
CA LYS A 69 -9.91 -0.45 -10.59
C LYS A 69 -8.59 0.30 -10.61
N ASN A 70 -7.46 -0.35 -10.32
CA ASN A 70 -6.14 0.26 -10.19
C ASN A 70 -6.12 1.46 -9.23
N SER A 71 -6.92 1.42 -8.17
CA SER A 71 -6.84 2.42 -7.10
C SER A 71 -5.54 2.24 -6.32
N MET A 72 -5.04 3.30 -5.70
CA MET A 72 -3.88 3.22 -4.81
C MET A 72 -4.34 3.02 -3.38
N LEU A 73 -3.63 2.19 -2.63
CA LEU A 73 -4.00 1.83 -1.27
C LEU A 73 -2.83 2.10 -0.33
N GLY A 74 -3.07 2.90 0.70
CA GLY A 74 -2.16 3.17 1.80
C GLY A 74 -2.71 2.62 3.10
N CYS A 75 -1.84 2.34 4.06
CA CYS A 75 -2.25 2.01 5.42
C CYS A 75 -1.23 2.54 6.42
N SER A 76 -1.68 2.82 7.63
CA SER A 76 -0.81 3.39 8.67
C SER A 76 -1.13 2.82 10.04
N ILE A 77 -0.15 2.98 10.93
CA ILE A 77 -0.24 2.60 12.33
C ILE A 77 -0.14 3.88 13.14
N ASP A 78 -1.24 4.29 13.78
CA ASP A 78 -1.24 5.41 14.71
C ASP A 78 -0.16 5.27 15.80
N PRO A 79 0.54 6.34 16.18
CA PRO A 79 1.43 6.35 17.33
C PRO A 79 0.65 6.12 18.63
N SER A 80 1.35 5.64 19.66
CA SER A 80 0.75 5.37 20.99
C SER A 80 -0.05 6.57 21.52
N PRO A 81 -1.23 6.39 22.14
CA PRO A 81 -2.14 7.47 22.56
C PRO A 81 -1.56 8.42 23.62
N SER A 82 -0.42 8.09 24.24
CA SER A 82 0.35 9.03 25.08
C SER A 82 1.07 10.11 24.26
N LYS A 83 1.10 9.98 22.93
CA LYS A 83 1.78 10.85 21.97
C LYS A 83 0.70 11.45 21.06
N SER A 84 0.55 12.77 21.10
CA SER A 84 -0.43 13.49 20.28
C SER A 84 -0.02 13.52 18.82
N LYS A 85 -0.95 13.28 17.89
CA LYS A 85 -0.75 13.44 16.43
C LYS A 85 -0.30 14.86 16.01
N GLU A 86 -0.43 15.85 16.89
CA GLU A 86 -0.12 17.26 16.61
C GLU A 86 1.36 17.62 16.75
N ASP A 87 2.19 16.73 17.32
CA ASP A 87 3.64 16.94 17.42
C ASP A 87 4.35 15.97 16.46
N SER A 88 4.40 16.35 15.18
CA SER A 88 5.05 15.61 14.09
C SER A 88 6.57 15.44 14.26
N SER A 89 7.13 15.98 15.35
CA SER A 89 8.56 16.01 15.62
C SER A 89 9.09 14.77 16.35
N GLU A 90 8.22 13.85 16.77
CA GLU A 90 8.63 12.63 17.46
C GLU A 90 8.91 11.47 16.49
N PRO A 91 10.01 10.72 16.69
CA PRO A 91 10.48 9.71 15.73
C PRO A 91 9.54 8.52 15.64
N GLU A 92 9.44 7.95 14.43
CA GLU A 92 8.75 6.68 14.19
C GLU A 92 9.28 5.58 15.13
N GLU A 93 8.36 4.80 15.69
CA GLU A 93 8.67 3.82 16.72
C GLU A 93 8.58 2.41 16.15
N GLU A 94 9.69 1.68 16.19
CA GLU A 94 9.71 0.26 15.83
C GLU A 94 8.97 -0.58 16.88
N LEU A 95 7.94 -1.29 16.43
CA LEU A 95 7.13 -2.19 17.24
C LEU A 95 7.78 -3.58 17.32
N PRO A 96 7.45 -4.40 18.34
CA PRO A 96 7.96 -5.77 18.46
C PRO A 96 7.65 -6.67 17.25
N SER A 97 6.62 -6.35 16.48
CA SER A 97 6.25 -7.04 15.24
C SER A 97 7.14 -6.71 14.03
N GLY A 98 8.09 -5.78 14.18
CA GLY A 98 8.94 -5.26 13.10
C GLY A 98 8.28 -4.17 12.26
N LEU A 99 7.04 -3.78 12.58
CA LEU A 99 6.35 -2.64 11.95
C LEU A 99 6.69 -1.33 12.69
N PHE A 100 6.46 -0.20 12.06
CA PHE A 100 6.72 1.14 12.61
C PHE A 100 5.39 1.87 12.86
N ALA A 101 5.23 2.40 14.06
CA ALA A 101 4.14 3.31 14.40
C ALA A 101 4.49 4.75 14.00
N GLY A 102 3.49 5.52 13.58
CA GLY A 102 3.68 6.84 12.96
C GLY A 102 4.17 6.77 11.51
N HIS A 103 4.13 5.58 10.89
CA HIS A 103 4.67 5.34 9.55
C HIS A 103 3.60 4.95 8.53
N ALA A 104 3.85 5.35 7.28
CA ALA A 104 2.99 5.11 6.12
C ALA A 104 3.46 3.90 5.32
N TYR A 105 2.56 2.94 5.13
CA TYR A 105 2.77 1.73 4.33
C TYR A 105 1.89 1.72 3.09
N ILE A 106 2.29 0.95 2.07
CA ILE A 106 1.55 0.79 0.82
C ILE A 106 1.01 -0.63 0.74
N VAL A 107 -0.29 -0.78 0.46
CA VAL A 107 -0.88 -2.10 0.16
C VAL A 107 -0.74 -2.34 -1.34
N ILE A 108 0.01 -3.38 -1.71
CA ILE A 108 0.40 -3.62 -3.10
C ILE A 108 -0.35 -4.78 -3.77
N ASP A 109 -0.79 -5.79 -3.01
CA ASP A 109 -1.61 -6.87 -3.55
C ASP A 109 -2.45 -7.57 -2.46
N THR A 110 -3.47 -8.31 -2.88
CA THR A 110 -4.28 -9.18 -2.03
C THR A 110 -4.55 -10.48 -2.76
N GLN A 111 -4.32 -11.62 -2.11
CA GLN A 111 -4.47 -12.93 -2.76
C GLN A 111 -5.10 -13.95 -1.82
N ASP A 112 -6.02 -14.74 -2.36
CA ASP A 112 -6.51 -15.96 -1.71
C ASP A 112 -5.73 -17.16 -2.23
N ILE A 113 -5.17 -17.95 -1.31
CA ILE A 113 -4.41 -19.15 -1.61
C ILE A 113 -4.99 -20.36 -0.89
N THR A 114 -4.64 -21.55 -1.41
CA THR A 114 -4.88 -22.82 -0.74
C THR A 114 -3.52 -23.43 -0.41
N THR A 115 -3.28 -23.77 0.85
CA THR A 115 -2.04 -24.45 1.28
C THR A 115 -2.09 -25.93 0.91
N ASN A 116 -0.98 -26.66 1.08
CA ASN A 116 -0.92 -28.09 0.73
C ASN A 116 -1.88 -28.92 1.60
N ASP A 117 -2.20 -28.45 2.81
CA ASP A 117 -3.20 -29.00 3.73
C ASP A 117 -4.67 -28.70 3.34
N ASP A 118 -4.94 -28.21 2.12
CA ASP A 118 -6.27 -27.76 1.65
C ASP A 118 -6.89 -26.60 2.47
N LYS A 119 -6.08 -25.88 3.26
CA LYS A 119 -6.53 -24.72 4.03
C LYS A 119 -6.55 -23.49 3.13
N LYS A 120 -7.69 -22.78 3.11
CA LYS A 120 -7.80 -21.49 2.41
C LYS A 120 -7.32 -20.36 3.30
N VAL A 121 -6.38 -19.57 2.80
CA VAL A 121 -5.81 -18.42 3.50
C VAL A 121 -5.88 -17.21 2.58
N SER A 122 -6.37 -16.10 3.12
CA SER A 122 -6.35 -14.81 2.46
C SER A 122 -5.15 -14.02 2.96
N LEU A 123 -4.38 -13.44 2.05
CA LEU A 123 -3.17 -12.68 2.33
C LEU A 123 -3.23 -11.27 1.76
N VAL A 124 -2.49 -10.36 2.39
CA VAL A 124 -2.25 -8.99 1.95
C VAL A 124 -0.75 -8.78 1.81
N LYS A 125 -0.31 -8.22 0.69
CA LYS A 125 1.07 -7.82 0.45
C LYS A 125 1.23 -6.34 0.72
N ILE A 126 2.20 -5.99 1.53
CA ILE A 126 2.46 -4.63 2.01
C ILE A 126 3.89 -4.25 1.69
N ARG A 127 4.13 -2.98 1.38
CA ARG A 127 5.44 -2.41 1.14
C ARG A 127 5.74 -1.29 2.14
N ASN A 128 6.88 -1.40 2.80
CA ASN A 128 7.54 -0.33 3.54
C ASN A 128 8.35 0.53 2.54
N PRO A 129 8.00 1.83 2.35
CA PRO A 129 8.72 2.72 1.43
C PRO A 129 10.21 2.90 1.72
N TRP A 130 10.67 2.67 2.96
CA TRP A 130 12.08 2.79 3.31
C TRP A 130 12.97 1.68 2.73
N GLY A 131 12.38 0.54 2.35
CA GLY A 131 13.03 -0.53 1.58
C GLY A 131 14.24 -1.23 2.21
N SER A 132 14.74 -0.79 3.37
CA SER A 132 15.89 -1.39 4.05
C SER A 132 15.75 -1.44 5.58
N GLY A 133 14.52 -1.29 6.08
CA GLY A 133 14.20 -1.38 7.50
C GLY A 133 13.91 -2.82 7.94
N THR A 134 13.52 -2.97 9.21
CA THR A 134 12.87 -4.19 9.69
C THR A 134 11.53 -4.39 8.99
N GLU A 135 11.23 -5.64 8.68
CA GLU A 135 9.98 -6.08 8.07
C GLU A 135 9.12 -6.78 9.10
N TRP A 136 7.88 -7.04 8.71
CA TRP A 136 6.99 -7.93 9.46
C TRP A 136 7.71 -9.24 9.81
N ASN A 137 7.66 -9.61 11.10
CA ASN A 137 8.37 -10.80 11.61
C ASN A 137 7.41 -11.91 12.10
N GLY A 138 6.11 -11.76 11.86
CA GLY A 138 5.10 -12.75 12.22
C GLY A 138 4.85 -13.80 11.14
N ASP A 139 3.68 -14.44 11.18
CA ASP A 139 3.26 -15.42 10.18
C ASP A 139 3.21 -14.76 8.79
N TRP A 140 3.68 -15.49 7.77
CA TRP A 140 3.80 -15.02 6.37
C TRP A 140 4.88 -13.97 6.10
N SER A 141 5.67 -13.59 7.11
CA SER A 141 6.95 -12.90 6.87
C SER A 141 7.87 -13.72 5.95
N ASP A 142 8.86 -13.06 5.37
CA ASP A 142 9.77 -13.67 4.40
C ASP A 142 10.43 -14.95 4.90
N LYS A 143 10.82 -14.97 6.17
CA LYS A 143 11.48 -16.11 6.84
C LYS A 143 10.50 -17.01 7.59
N SER A 144 9.20 -16.81 7.42
CA SER A 144 8.19 -17.57 8.16
C SER A 144 8.13 -19.02 7.69
N PRO A 145 8.16 -20.01 8.61
CA PRO A 145 8.05 -21.42 8.24
C PRO A 145 6.66 -21.79 7.69
N VAL A 146 5.65 -20.92 7.83
CA VAL A 146 4.31 -21.17 7.25
C VAL A 146 4.35 -21.28 5.72
N TRP A 147 5.36 -20.67 5.09
CA TRP A 147 5.60 -20.82 3.66
C TRP A 147 5.97 -22.24 3.25
N ASP A 148 6.48 -23.09 4.15
CA ASP A 148 6.82 -24.48 3.83
C ASP A 148 5.60 -25.31 3.45
N ASP A 149 4.41 -24.92 3.94
CA ASP A 149 3.12 -25.54 3.57
C ASP A 149 2.53 -24.98 2.25
N VAL A 150 3.28 -24.19 1.49
CA VAL A 150 2.82 -23.61 0.22
C VAL A 150 3.61 -24.17 -0.96
N SER A 151 2.91 -24.65 -1.97
CA SER A 151 3.51 -25.18 -3.19
C SER A 151 4.34 -24.13 -3.94
N LYS A 152 5.34 -24.59 -4.70
CA LYS A 152 6.24 -23.69 -5.45
C LYS A 152 5.48 -22.88 -6.51
N GLU A 153 4.44 -23.47 -7.09
CA GLU A 153 3.58 -22.85 -8.08
C GLU A 153 2.80 -21.67 -7.49
N VAL A 154 2.27 -21.84 -6.27
CA VAL A 154 1.57 -20.77 -5.55
C VAL A 154 2.55 -19.67 -5.13
N LYS A 155 3.72 -20.03 -4.57
CA LYS A 155 4.76 -19.03 -4.24
C LYS A 155 5.18 -18.19 -5.45
N LYS A 156 5.33 -18.82 -6.61
CA LYS A 156 5.63 -18.12 -7.87
C LYS A 156 4.50 -17.16 -8.28
N LYS A 157 3.24 -17.57 -8.12
CA LYS A 157 2.08 -16.71 -8.40
C LYS A 157 2.04 -15.49 -7.48
N LEU A 158 2.40 -15.67 -6.22
CA LEU A 158 2.49 -14.58 -5.23
C LEU A 158 3.71 -13.68 -5.43
N THR A 159 4.61 -14.01 -6.35
CA THR A 159 5.91 -13.31 -6.49
C THR A 159 6.61 -13.22 -5.12
N TYR A 160 6.57 -14.33 -4.37
CA TYR A 160 7.23 -14.45 -3.09
C TYR A 160 8.74 -14.65 -3.31
N GLU A 161 9.52 -13.80 -2.66
CA GLU A 161 10.98 -13.87 -2.61
C GLU A 161 11.38 -13.72 -1.15
N GLU A 162 12.40 -14.45 -0.70
CA GLU A 162 12.94 -14.33 0.66
C GLU A 162 14.03 -13.24 0.64
N VAL A 163 13.61 -11.98 0.51
CA VAL A 163 14.52 -10.84 0.29
C VAL A 163 14.03 -9.66 1.10
N GLN A 164 14.93 -9.12 1.93
CA GLN A 164 14.63 -7.94 2.73
C GLN A 164 14.64 -6.67 1.87
N ASP A 165 13.56 -6.41 1.13
CA ASP A 165 13.37 -5.28 0.21
C ASP A 165 12.25 -4.31 0.65
N GLY A 166 11.69 -4.54 1.83
CA GLY A 166 10.57 -3.82 2.41
C GLY A 166 9.21 -4.34 1.98
N GLU A 167 9.10 -5.35 1.12
CA GLU A 167 7.84 -5.99 0.75
C GLU A 167 7.62 -7.29 1.54
N PHE A 168 6.46 -7.44 2.14
CA PHE A 168 6.13 -8.64 2.91
C PHE A 168 4.66 -8.99 2.77
N TRP A 169 4.35 -10.28 2.97
CA TRP A 169 2.97 -10.75 3.09
C TRP A 169 2.56 -10.87 4.56
N MET A 170 1.27 -10.72 4.81
CA MET A 170 0.66 -11.04 6.10
C MET A 170 -0.76 -11.56 5.92
N SER A 171 -1.28 -12.22 6.96
CA SER A 171 -2.69 -12.63 6.97
C SER A 171 -3.59 -11.39 7.10
N TRP A 172 -4.83 -11.48 6.60
CA TRP A 172 -5.81 -10.42 6.82
C TRP A 172 -6.12 -10.18 8.31
N ASP A 173 -6.05 -11.22 9.14
CA ASP A 173 -6.31 -11.07 10.56
C ASP A 173 -5.18 -10.28 11.23
N ASP A 174 -3.92 -10.56 10.89
CA ASP A 174 -2.78 -9.75 11.33
C ASP A 174 -2.89 -8.32 10.82
N PHE A 175 -3.29 -8.12 9.55
CA PHE A 175 -3.51 -6.78 9.01
C PHE A 175 -4.50 -5.96 9.84
N PHE A 176 -5.67 -6.53 10.12
CA PHE A 176 -6.70 -5.86 10.95
C PHE A 176 -6.30 -5.69 12.42
N SER A 177 -5.37 -6.49 12.92
CA SER A 177 -4.89 -6.40 14.30
C SER A 177 -3.71 -5.44 14.48
N ASN A 178 -2.94 -5.16 13.43
CA ASN A 178 -1.76 -4.31 13.51
C ASN A 178 -1.96 -2.91 12.90
N PHE A 179 -2.79 -2.77 11.86
CA PHE A 179 -3.02 -1.48 11.19
C PHE A 179 -4.26 -0.76 11.73
N HIS A 180 -4.18 0.57 11.81
CA HIS A 180 -5.21 1.41 12.41
C HIS A 180 -6.05 2.14 11.37
N GLU A 181 -5.47 2.46 10.22
CA GLU A 181 -6.11 3.21 9.15
C GLU A 181 -5.76 2.60 7.79
N LEU A 182 -6.76 2.51 6.93
CA LEU A 182 -6.65 2.13 5.53
C LEU A 182 -7.18 3.30 4.70
N GLU A 183 -6.42 3.64 3.68
CA GLU A 183 -6.64 4.80 2.82
C GLU A 183 -6.69 4.32 1.37
N ILE A 184 -7.71 4.71 0.62
CA ILE A 184 -7.90 4.31 -0.76
C ILE A 184 -8.07 5.56 -1.62
N CYS A 185 -7.18 5.74 -2.59
CA CYS A 185 -7.30 6.78 -3.59
C CYS A 185 -7.81 6.20 -4.92
N HIS A 186 -9.06 6.50 -5.23
CA HIS A 186 -9.70 6.16 -6.49
C HIS A 186 -9.27 7.16 -7.57
N CYS A 187 -8.31 6.74 -8.40
CA CYS A 187 -7.92 7.50 -9.58
C CYS A 187 -9.04 7.46 -10.63
N GLY A 188 -9.52 8.62 -11.07
CA GLY A 188 -10.51 8.72 -12.14
C GLY A 188 -9.94 8.29 -13.50
N PRO A 189 -10.79 7.96 -14.49
CA PRO A 189 -10.35 7.56 -15.84
C PRO A 189 -9.45 8.62 -16.51
N SER A 190 -9.67 9.90 -16.20
CA SER A 190 -8.86 11.03 -16.68
C SER A 190 -7.40 10.96 -16.23
N SER A 191 -7.14 10.49 -15.01
CA SER A 191 -5.79 10.40 -14.43
C SER A 191 -4.97 9.32 -15.13
N PHE A 192 -5.60 8.21 -15.51
CA PHE A 192 -4.97 7.14 -16.28
C PHE A 192 -4.76 7.50 -17.75
N GLU A 193 -5.69 8.22 -18.39
CA GLU A 193 -5.49 8.68 -19.78
C GLU A 193 -4.28 9.62 -19.90
N ALA A 194 -4.04 10.47 -18.91
CA ALA A 194 -2.89 11.38 -18.90
C ALA A 194 -1.56 10.60 -18.79
N ILE A 195 -1.50 9.59 -17.90
CA ILE A 195 -0.33 8.73 -17.71
C ILE A 195 -0.11 7.83 -18.95
N ALA A 196 -1.17 7.24 -19.48
CA ALA A 196 -1.11 6.39 -20.67
C ALA A 196 -0.63 7.17 -21.91
N ARG A 197 -1.11 8.41 -22.11
CA ARG A 197 -0.62 9.30 -23.17
C ARG A 197 0.85 9.67 -23.00
N GLN A 198 1.31 9.90 -21.77
CA GLN A 198 2.73 10.15 -21.51
C GLN A 198 3.59 8.92 -21.81
N LEU A 199 3.16 7.72 -21.42
CA LEU A 199 3.87 6.48 -21.72
C LEU A 199 3.91 6.18 -23.23
N ASP A 200 2.81 6.40 -23.96
CA ASP A 200 2.80 6.23 -25.43
C ASP A 200 3.65 7.30 -26.15
N SER A 201 3.68 8.54 -25.65
CA SER A 201 4.54 9.59 -26.20
C SER A 201 6.04 9.37 -25.98
N SER A 202 6.41 8.45 -25.08
CA SER A 202 7.79 8.08 -24.78
C SER A 202 8.34 6.95 -25.66
N LYS A 203 7.49 6.31 -26.49
CA LYS A 203 7.95 5.34 -27.49
C LYS A 203 8.58 6.09 -28.68
N PRO A 204 9.79 5.70 -29.12
CA PRO A 204 10.34 6.26 -30.35
C PRO A 204 9.41 5.91 -31.52
N VAL A 205 9.07 6.91 -32.33
CA VAL A 205 8.34 6.72 -33.58
C VAL A 205 9.20 5.82 -34.48
N ASP A 206 8.74 4.60 -34.74
CA ASP A 206 9.36 3.74 -35.73
C ASP A 206 9.09 4.32 -37.11
N GLN A 207 10.09 4.98 -37.70
CA GLN A 207 10.01 5.58 -39.03
C GLN A 207 10.17 4.55 -40.17
N SER A 208 9.98 3.25 -39.92
CA SER A 208 10.16 2.22 -40.95
C SER A 208 8.98 2.02 -41.91
N GLU A 209 7.87 2.74 -41.79
CA GLU A 209 6.65 2.52 -42.61
C GLU A 209 6.31 3.66 -43.60
N GLU A 210 7.28 4.42 -44.12
CA GLU A 210 7.04 5.44 -45.18
C GLU A 210 7.48 5.01 -46.60
N ASN A 211 7.51 3.71 -46.95
CA ASN A 211 7.92 3.28 -48.31
C ASN A 211 7.03 2.22 -48.97
N TRP A 212 5.70 2.34 -48.89
CA TRP A 212 4.79 1.40 -49.58
C TRP A 212 3.69 2.03 -50.45
N CYS A 213 3.91 3.23 -50.98
CA CYS A 213 3.13 3.72 -52.12
C CYS A 213 4.05 4.37 -53.17
N GLN A 214 4.63 3.52 -54.02
CA GLN A 214 4.88 3.85 -55.43
C GLN A 214 3.80 3.18 -56.28
#